data_AF-A0AAV6CYY2-F1
#
_entry.id   AF-A0AAV6CYY2-F1
#
_cell.length_a   1.000
_cell.length_b   1.000
_cell.length_c   1.000
_cell.angle_alpha   90.00
_cell.angle_beta   90.00
_cell.angle_gamma   90.00
#
_symmetry.space_group_name_H-M   'P 1'
#
loop_
_entity.id
_entity.type
_entity.pdbx_description
1 polymer ?
#
loop_
_entity_poly.entity_id
_entity_poly.type
_entity_poly.pdbx_seq_one_letter_code
_entity_poly.pdbx_strand_id
1 'polypeptide(L)'
;MNFSATKRWRGVPIVSLAIRLDRSAPPSPQRAVGVVAVGNVAVGVVAVGLVAIGPVSFGLVSIGIVAAGLVAFGLVAAGLVAAGVTAVGIVVLAGLHVAGVLVL
;
A
#
# COMPACT_ATOMS: atom_id res chain seq x y z
N MET A 1 -9.33 6.64 20.41
CA MET A 1 -10.45 7.21 19.62
C MET A 1 -10.51 6.57 18.24
N ASN A 2 -11.61 5.86 17.94
CA ASN A 2 -11.85 5.15 16.68
C ASN A 2 -12.68 6.06 15.75
N PHE A 3 -12.07 6.71 14.75
CA PHE A 3 -12.80 7.44 13.73
C PHE A 3 -13.09 6.52 12.55
N SER A 4 -14.23 5.83 12.58
CA SER A 4 -14.71 5.01 11.47
C SER A 4 -15.73 5.83 10.66
N ALA A 5 -15.24 6.79 9.86
CA ALA A 5 -16.09 7.59 8.99
C ALA A 5 -16.39 6.81 7.69
N THR A 6 -17.40 5.93 7.73
CA THR A 6 -17.83 5.18 6.54
C THR A 6 -18.83 6.01 5.75
N LYS A 7 -18.38 6.75 4.72
CA LYS A 7 -19.30 7.39 3.77
C LYS A 7 -19.77 6.35 2.75
N ARG A 8 -20.95 5.77 2.97
CA ARG A 8 -21.60 4.83 2.05
C ARG A 8 -22.44 5.61 1.04
N TRP A 9 -22.21 5.40 -0.24
CA TRP A 9 -23.15 5.81 -1.29
C TRP A 9 -23.57 4.53 -2.02
N ARG A 10 -24.87 4.24 -2.00
CA ARG A 10 -25.48 3.04 -2.61
C ARG A 10 -24.98 1.68 -2.07
N GLY A 11 -24.69 1.61 -0.77
CA GLY A 11 -24.32 0.34 -0.12
C GLY A 11 -22.86 -0.07 -0.26
N VAL A 12 -22.08 0.64 -1.09
CA VAL A 12 -20.63 0.44 -1.22
C VAL A 12 -19.90 1.49 -0.36
N PRO A 13 -18.95 1.09 0.51
CA PRO A 13 -18.13 2.05 1.23
C PRO A 13 -17.17 2.77 0.25
N ILE A 14 -17.42 4.05 -0.04
CA ILE A 14 -16.62 4.85 -0.99
C ILE A 14 -15.28 5.27 -0.37
N VAL A 15 -15.24 5.36 0.95
CA VAL A 15 -14.07 5.76 1.74
C VAL A 15 -14.10 4.95 3.03
N SER A 16 -13.04 4.18 3.30
CA SER A 16 -12.91 3.32 4.48
C SER A 16 -11.65 3.68 5.24
N LEU A 17 -11.64 4.85 5.89
CA LEU A 17 -10.53 5.19 6.79
C LEU A 17 -10.60 4.30 8.03
N ALA A 18 -9.86 3.19 8.01
CA ALA A 18 -9.57 2.39 9.20
C ALA A 18 -8.30 2.91 9.91
N ILE A 19 -8.16 4.23 10.08
CA ILE A 19 -7.06 4.81 10.86
C ILE A 19 -7.37 4.57 12.34
N ARG A 20 -6.85 3.49 12.92
CA ARG A 20 -6.76 3.38 14.38
C ARG A 20 -5.60 4.25 14.87
N LEU A 21 -5.92 5.37 15.52
CA LEU A 21 -4.96 6.13 16.35
C LEU A 21 -4.88 5.59 17.80
N ASP A 22 -5.52 4.46 18.09
CA ASP A 22 -5.65 3.89 19.43
C ASP A 22 -4.86 2.59 19.56
N ARG A 23 -3.74 2.64 20.30
CA ARG A 23 -2.84 1.51 20.61
C ARG A 23 -3.35 0.60 21.73
N SER A 24 -4.53 0.86 22.31
CA SER A 24 -4.97 0.23 23.55
C SER A 24 -6.07 -0.84 23.41
N ALA A 25 -6.44 -1.24 22.18
CA ALA A 25 -7.47 -2.26 21.94
C ALA A 25 -6.86 -3.66 21.67
N PRO A 26 -7.55 -4.76 22.07
CA PRO A 26 -7.02 -6.13 21.96
C PRO A 26 -6.69 -6.52 20.50
N PRO A 27 -5.71 -7.44 20.31
CA PRO A 27 -5.17 -7.82 19.00
C PRO A 27 -6.25 -8.51 18.16
N SER A 28 -6.96 -7.72 17.37
CA SER A 28 -7.93 -8.15 16.36
C SER A 28 -7.30 -7.90 14.98
N PRO A 29 -7.71 -8.64 13.92
CA PRO A 29 -6.96 -8.76 12.67
C PRO A 29 -6.54 -7.39 12.13
N GLN A 30 -5.23 -7.23 11.89
CA GLN A 30 -4.52 -5.98 11.55
C GLN A 30 -4.88 -5.42 10.16
N ARG A 31 -6.08 -5.67 9.66
CA ARG A 31 -6.46 -5.55 8.24
C ARG A 31 -7.51 -4.47 8.01
N ALA A 32 -7.13 -3.43 7.28
CA ALA A 32 -7.99 -2.36 6.76
C ALA A 32 -8.41 -2.69 5.32
N VAL A 33 -9.71 -2.61 5.00
CA VAL A 33 -10.23 -2.88 3.64
C VAL A 33 -11.20 -1.80 3.19
N GLY A 34 -11.04 -1.29 1.97
CA GLY A 34 -11.99 -0.39 1.30
C GLY A 34 -11.33 0.43 0.18
N VAL A 35 -12.04 1.39 -0.44
CA VAL A 35 -11.48 2.17 -1.56
C VAL A 35 -10.22 2.93 -1.16
N VAL A 36 -10.24 3.62 -0.02
CA VAL A 36 -9.05 4.18 0.62
C VAL A 36 -8.88 3.42 1.92
N ALA A 37 -7.74 2.75 2.13
CA ALA A 37 -7.45 1.92 3.29
C ALA A 37 -6.13 2.36 3.94
N VAL A 38 -6.13 2.54 5.27
CA VAL A 38 -4.92 2.92 6.02
C VAL A 38 -4.80 2.03 7.26
N GLY A 39 -3.66 1.39 7.49
CA GLY A 39 -3.43 0.50 8.63
C GLY A 39 -2.21 -0.41 8.47
N ASN A 40 -1.88 -1.27 9.44
CA ASN A 40 -0.74 -2.19 9.33
C ASN A 40 -0.81 -3.05 8.05
N VAL A 41 -1.97 -3.65 7.78
CA VAL A 41 -2.27 -4.32 6.51
C VAL A 41 -3.43 -3.59 5.85
N ALA A 42 -3.19 -2.88 4.75
CA ALA A 42 -4.18 -2.11 4.02
C ALA A 42 -4.46 -2.73 2.65
N VAL A 43 -5.74 -2.97 2.33
CA VAL A 43 -6.18 -3.49 1.03
C VAL A 43 -7.24 -2.58 0.43
N GLY A 44 -6.96 -1.96 -0.71
CA GLY A 44 -7.86 -0.97 -1.29
C GLY A 44 -7.49 -0.49 -2.67
N VAL A 45 -8.20 0.54 -3.17
CA VAL A 45 -7.78 1.26 -4.39
C VAL A 45 -6.55 2.11 -4.08
N VAL A 46 -6.59 2.82 -2.95
CA VAL A 46 -5.48 3.56 -2.35
C VAL A 46 -5.19 2.96 -0.99
N ALA A 47 -4.05 2.28 -0.84
CA ALA A 47 -3.66 1.60 0.38
C ALA A 47 -2.40 2.25 1.00
N VAL A 48 -2.44 2.53 2.31
CA VAL A 48 -1.29 3.06 3.07
C VAL A 48 -1.05 2.23 4.32
N GLY A 49 0.12 1.60 4.46
CA GLY A 49 0.35 0.68 5.58
C GLY A 49 1.75 0.13 5.73
N LEU A 50 1.96 -0.85 6.63
CA LEU A 50 3.19 -1.64 6.59
C LEU A 50 3.15 -2.58 5.38
N VAL A 51 2.00 -3.20 5.14
CA VAL A 51 1.69 -3.99 3.95
C VAL A 51 0.51 -3.34 3.25
N ALA A 52 0.73 -2.82 2.05
CA ALA A 52 -0.29 -2.13 1.24
C ALA A 52 -0.52 -2.89 -0.07
N ILE A 53 -1.78 -3.22 -0.35
CA ILE A 53 -2.18 -3.94 -1.57
C ILE A 53 -3.29 -3.15 -2.25
N GLY A 54 -3.06 -2.77 -3.50
CA GLY A 54 -3.95 -1.91 -4.26
C GLY A 54 -3.29 -1.28 -5.48
N PRO A 55 -4.06 -0.80 -6.48
CA PRO A 55 -3.51 -0.13 -7.64
C PRO A 55 -2.61 1.06 -7.28
N VAL A 56 -2.88 1.75 -6.17
CA VAL A 56 -1.98 2.74 -5.57
C VAL A 56 -1.66 2.30 -4.14
N SER A 57 -0.40 1.97 -3.87
CA SER A 57 0.03 1.41 -2.58
C SER A 57 1.28 2.10 -2.02
N PHE A 58 1.22 2.50 -0.76
CA PHE A 58 2.32 3.13 -0.01
C PHE A 58 2.59 2.38 1.29
N GLY A 59 3.84 1.95 1.53
CA GLY A 59 4.13 1.18 2.73
C GLY A 59 5.55 0.65 2.87
N LEU A 60 5.79 -0.29 3.79
CA LEU A 60 7.06 -1.03 3.79
C LEU A 60 7.07 -2.06 2.67
N VAL A 61 5.97 -2.80 2.51
CA VAL A 61 5.74 -3.73 1.41
C VAL A 61 4.52 -3.24 0.64
N SER A 62 4.72 -2.87 -0.62
CA SER A 62 3.69 -2.29 -1.47
C SER A 62 3.51 -3.10 -2.74
N ILE A 63 2.28 -3.48 -3.06
CA ILE A 63 1.94 -4.24 -4.27
C ILE A 63 0.82 -3.50 -5.02
N GLY A 64 1.08 -3.07 -6.25
CA GLY A 64 0.13 -2.26 -7.01
C GLY A 64 0.48 -1.97 -8.45
N ILE A 65 -0.25 -1.07 -9.10
CA ILE A 65 0.17 -0.49 -10.38
C ILE A 65 1.22 0.57 -10.09
N VAL A 66 0.95 1.43 -9.11
CA VAL A 66 1.88 2.38 -8.52
C VAL A 66 2.16 1.94 -7.09
N ALA A 67 3.39 1.52 -6.82
CA ALA A 67 3.82 1.03 -5.53
C ALA A 67 5.02 1.84 -5.04
N ALA A 68 4.97 2.33 -3.81
CA ALA A 68 6.10 2.98 -3.17
C ALA A 68 6.35 2.40 -1.78
N GLY A 69 7.60 2.08 -1.46
CA GLY A 69 7.93 1.51 -0.17
C GLY A 69 9.37 1.07 0.03
N LEU A 70 9.64 0.26 1.05
CA LEU A 70 10.94 -0.39 1.18
C LEU A 70 11.07 -1.48 0.11
N VAL A 71 10.02 -2.27 -0.05
CA VAL A 71 9.86 -3.29 -1.07
C VAL A 71 8.62 -2.95 -1.89
N ALA A 72 8.80 -2.65 -3.16
CA ALA A 72 7.74 -2.21 -4.06
C ALA A 72 7.63 -3.12 -5.29
N PHE A 73 6.42 -3.64 -5.54
CA PHE A 73 6.09 -4.42 -6.73
C PHE A 73 4.97 -3.73 -7.50
N GLY A 74 5.21 -3.43 -8.77
CA GLY A 74 4.17 -2.86 -9.61
C GLY A 74 4.57 -2.54 -11.03
N LEU A 75 3.73 -1.77 -11.75
CA LEU A 75 4.11 -1.27 -13.08
C LEU A 75 5.07 -0.09 -12.93
N VAL A 76 4.79 0.77 -11.96
CA VAL A 76 5.67 1.83 -11.45
C VAL A 76 5.98 1.49 -9.99
N ALA A 77 7.22 1.13 -9.70
CA ALA A 77 7.69 0.74 -8.38
C ALA A 77 8.81 1.67 -7.90
N ALA A 78 8.69 2.21 -6.70
CA ALA A 78 9.71 3.04 -6.07
C ALA A 78 10.07 2.50 -4.68
N GLY A 79 11.32 2.12 -4.45
CA GLY A 79 11.71 1.65 -3.13
C GLY A 79 13.17 1.29 -2.95
N LEU A 80 13.53 0.74 -1.80
CA LEU A 80 14.88 0.18 -1.61
C LEU A 80 15.07 -1.00 -2.56
N VAL A 81 14.09 -1.90 -2.56
CA VAL A 81 13.94 -3.02 -3.49
C VAL A 81 12.71 -2.75 -4.35
N ALA A 82 12.89 -2.65 -5.67
CA ALA A 82 11.80 -2.38 -6.60
C ALA A 82 11.76 -3.41 -7.73
N ALA A 83 10.55 -3.79 -8.15
CA ALA A 83 10.34 -4.60 -9.34
C ALA A 83 9.12 -4.09 -10.10
N GLY A 84 9.32 -3.79 -11.38
CA GLY A 84 8.28 -3.23 -12.24
C GLY A 84 8.78 -2.72 -13.57
N VAL A 85 7.86 -2.44 -14.50
CA VAL A 85 8.23 -1.90 -15.83
C VAL A 85 9.07 -0.62 -15.70
N THR A 86 8.64 0.28 -14.82
CA THR A 86 9.42 1.44 -14.37
C THR A 86 9.75 1.24 -12.90
N ALA A 87 11.03 1.04 -12.59
CA ALA A 87 11.49 0.76 -11.24
C ALA A 87 12.57 1.75 -10.81
N VAL A 88 12.35 2.37 -9.67
CA VAL A 88 13.30 3.30 -9.03
C VAL A 88 13.70 2.70 -7.70
N GLY A 89 14.99 2.47 -7.49
CA GLY A 89 15.44 1.95 -6.21
C GLY A 89 16.92 1.70 -6.09
N ILE A 90 17.36 1.27 -4.91
CA ILE A 90 18.76 0.88 -4.75
C ILE A 90 18.98 -0.45 -5.46
N VAL A 91 18.11 -1.42 -5.20
CA VAL A 91 18.11 -2.76 -5.82
C VAL A 91 16.86 -2.87 -6.68
N VAL A 92 17.05 -3.06 -7.98
CA VAL A 92 15.96 -3.33 -8.92
C VAL A 92 16.05 -4.76 -9.39
N LEU A 93 15.00 -5.55 -9.14
CA LEU A 93 14.97 -6.98 -9.47
C LEU A 93 14.49 -7.25 -10.90
N ALA A 94 13.65 -6.35 -11.43
CA ALA A 94 13.13 -6.44 -12.79
C ALA A 94 12.62 -5.07 -13.22
N GLY A 95 12.96 -4.65 -14.44
CA GLY A 95 12.36 -3.49 -15.06
C GLY A 95 12.93 -3.11 -16.43
N LEU A 96 12.13 -2.40 -17.21
CA LEU A 96 12.51 -1.88 -18.52
C LEU A 96 13.14 -0.48 -18.39
N HIS A 97 12.54 0.36 -17.56
CA HIS A 97 13.03 1.68 -17.21
C HIS A 97 13.51 1.66 -15.76
N VAL A 98 14.83 1.68 -15.57
CA VAL A 98 15.44 1.50 -14.26
C VAL A 98 16.24 2.73 -13.87
N ALA A 99 15.98 3.24 -12.66
CA ALA A 99 16.82 4.21 -11.99
C ALA A 99 17.32 3.60 -10.68
N GLY A 100 18.49 2.96 -10.72
CA GLY A 100 19.00 2.16 -9.61
C GLY A 100 20.11 1.19 -10.00
N VAL A 101 20.52 0.34 -9.05
CA VAL A 101 21.35 -0.83 -9.36
C VAL A 101 20.41 -1.96 -9.80
N LEU A 102 20.47 -2.30 -11.08
CA LEU A 102 19.75 -3.43 -11.65
C LEU A 102 20.48 -4.74 -11.30
N VAL A 103 19.78 -5.66 -10.66
CA VAL A 103 20.24 -7.01 -10.31
C VAL A 103 19.37 -8.00 -11.08
N LEU A 104 19.94 -8.62 -12.12
CA LEU A 104 19.31 -9.62 -13.00
C LEU A 104 19.66 -11.05 -12.60
#